data_AF-A0A061SQ61-F1
#
_entry.id   AF-A0A061SQ61-F1
#
_cell.length_a   1.000
_cell.length_b   1.000
_cell.length_c   1.000
_cell.angle_alpha   90.00
_cell.angle_beta   90.00
_cell.angle_gamma   90.00
#
_symmetry.space_group_name_H-M   'P 1'
#
loop_
_entity.id
_entity.type
_entity.pdbx_description
1 polymer ?
#
loop_
_entity_poly.entity_id
_entity_poly.type
_entity_poly.pdbx_seq_one_letter_code
_entity_poly.pdbx_strand_id
1 'polypeptide(L)'
;MNRRGLILSVVALGAAGFGGAAWYATRPAPVAEAEPVAPELAEAMMRPYSPILGPEDAPVTIVEFFDPACEACRALCDVSAHRTNLGV
;
A
#
# COMPACT_ATOMS: atom_id res chain seq x y z
N MET A 1 -25.55 12.54 -46.19
CA MET A 1 -25.15 12.57 -44.76
C MET A 1 -23.97 11.65 -44.53
N ASN A 2 -22.90 12.17 -43.93
CA ASN A 2 -21.60 11.49 -43.86
C ASN A 2 -21.54 10.54 -42.65
N ARG A 3 -22.22 9.38 -42.72
CA ARG A 3 -22.38 8.45 -41.59
C ARG A 3 -21.06 8.06 -40.91
N ARG A 4 -19.97 8.00 -41.69
CA ARG A 4 -18.63 7.74 -41.18
C ARG A 4 -18.16 8.84 -40.22
N GLY A 5 -18.42 10.11 -40.55
CA GLY A 5 -18.10 11.23 -39.67
C GLY A 5 -18.89 11.21 -38.35
N LEU A 6 -20.17 10.84 -38.40
CA LEU A 6 -21.00 10.65 -37.20
C LEU A 6 -20.46 9.52 -36.30
N ILE A 7 -20.07 8.38 -36.89
CA ILE A 7 -19.53 7.26 -36.13
C ILE A 7 -18.20 7.64 -35.48
N LEU A 8 -17.31 8.30 -36.23
CA LEU A 8 -16.00 8.73 -35.72
C LEU A 8 -16.13 9.76 -34.58
N SER A 9 -17.08 10.69 -34.66
CA SER A 9 -17.27 11.68 -33.60
C SER A 9 -17.76 11.05 -32.30
N VAL A 10 -18.70 10.10 -32.36
CA VAL A 10 -19.21 9.39 -31.19
C VAL A 10 -18.12 8.55 -30.53
N VAL A 11 -17.31 7.84 -31.32
CA VAL A 11 -16.19 7.04 -30.79
C VAL A 11 -15.14 7.95 -30.14
N ALA A 12 -14.79 9.07 -30.77
CA ALA A 12 -13.83 10.01 -30.22
C ALA A 12 -14.31 10.61 -28.87
N LEU A 13 -15.58 11.01 -28.79
CA LEU A 13 -16.19 11.51 -27.55
C LEU A 13 -16.21 10.44 -26.45
N GLY A 14 -16.59 9.21 -26.79
CA GLY A 14 -16.62 8.09 -25.85
C GLY A 14 -15.23 7.75 -25.31
N ALA A 15 -14.23 7.68 -26.20
CA ALA A 15 -12.84 7.41 -25.82
C ALA A 15 -12.26 8.51 -24.92
N ALA A 16 -12.52 9.79 -25.26
CA ALA A 16 -12.08 10.92 -24.45
C ALA A 16 -12.74 10.92 -23.06
N GLY A 17 -14.06 10.69 -22.99
CA GLY A 17 -14.79 10.61 -21.74
C GLY A 17 -14.32 9.47 -20.83
N PHE A 18 -14.15 8.27 -21.40
CA PHE A 18 -13.64 7.11 -20.67
C PHE A 18 -12.20 7.33 -20.19
N GLY A 19 -11.32 7.85 -21.06
CA GLY A 19 -9.94 8.16 -20.70
C GLY A 19 -9.84 9.19 -19.56
N GLY A 20 -10.64 10.25 -19.62
CA GLY A 20 -10.70 11.25 -18.57
C GLY A 20 -11.20 10.68 -17.24
N ALA A 21 -12.26 9.88 -17.27
CA ALA A 21 -12.80 9.24 -16.07
C ALA A 21 -11.82 8.23 -15.45
N ALA A 22 -11.18 7.40 -16.28
CA ALA A 22 -10.19 6.43 -15.83
C ALA A 22 -8.98 7.11 -15.19
N TRP A 23 -8.47 8.19 -15.80
CA TRP A 23 -7.39 8.98 -15.21
C TRP A 23 -7.81 9.61 -13.88
N TYR A 24 -9.01 10.20 -13.81
CA TYR A 24 -9.50 10.80 -12.57
C TYR A 24 -9.67 9.78 -11.44
N ALA A 25 -10.16 8.58 -11.75
CA ALA A 25 -10.36 7.53 -10.76
C ALA A 25 -9.06 6.87 -10.28
N THR A 26 -8.03 6.84 -11.14
CA THR A 26 -6.73 6.21 -10.82
C THR A 26 -5.66 7.21 -10.41
N ARG A 27 -5.95 8.52 -10.42
CA ARG A 27 -5.00 9.53 -9.96
C ARG A 27 -4.64 9.25 -8.49
N PRO A 28 -3.35 9.34 -8.12
CA PRO A 28 -2.95 9.19 -6.73
C PRO A 28 -3.69 10.21 -5.87
N ALA A 29 -4.33 9.73 -4.79
CA ALA A 29 -4.88 10.61 -3.78
C ALA A 29 -3.73 11.42 -3.16
N PRO A 30 -3.98 12.67 -2.70
CA PRO A 30 -3.06 13.34 -1.80
C PRO A 30 -2.75 12.38 -0.65
N VAL A 31 -1.47 12.07 -0.44
CA VAL A 31 -1.06 11.29 0.73
C VAL A 31 -1.43 12.15 1.92
N ALA A 32 -2.42 11.70 2.70
CA ALA A 32 -2.72 12.33 3.97
C ALA A 32 -1.44 12.27 4.81
N GLU A 33 -1.00 13.40 5.36
CA GLU A 33 0.04 13.38 6.37
C GLU A 33 -0.42 12.42 7.48
N ALA A 34 0.39 11.41 7.73
CA ALA A 34 0.13 10.48 8.81
C ALA A 34 0.26 11.28 10.11
N GLU A 35 -0.84 11.39 10.86
CA GLU A 35 -0.78 11.93 12.21
C GLU A 35 0.14 11.03 13.04
N PRO A 36 1.08 11.59 13.81
CA PRO A 36 2.00 10.80 14.61
C PRO A 36 1.20 9.96 15.61
N VAL A 37 1.50 8.67 15.66
CA VAL A 37 0.94 7.76 16.67
C VAL A 37 1.50 8.15 18.03
N ALA A 38 0.64 8.23 19.05
CA ALA A 38 1.08 8.50 20.41
C ALA A 38 2.08 7.43 20.89
N PRO A 39 3.20 7.80 21.54
CA PRO A 39 4.27 6.88 21.90
C PRO A 39 3.77 5.72 22.78
N GLU A 40 2.85 6.01 23.70
CA GLU A 40 2.18 5.02 24.55
C GLU A 40 1.44 3.93 23.77
N LEU A 41 0.87 4.26 22.60
CA LEU A 41 0.19 3.29 21.74
C LEU A 41 1.21 2.48 20.94
N ALA A 42 2.27 3.11 20.45
CA ALA A 42 3.34 2.41 19.73
C ALA A 42 4.04 1.38 20.62
N GLU A 43 4.33 1.74 21.87
CA GLU A 43 4.91 0.85 22.88
C GLU A 43 3.94 -0.29 23.24
N ALA A 44 2.63 -0.04 23.29
CA ALA A 44 1.64 -1.09 23.53
C ALA A 44 1.56 -2.12 22.38
N MET A 45 1.94 -1.74 21.16
CA MET A 45 1.94 -2.64 20.00
C MET A 45 3.20 -3.54 19.94
N MET A 46 4.26 -3.19 20.68
CA MET A 46 5.52 -3.92 20.70
C MET A 46 5.69 -4.71 21.99
N ARG A 47 6.16 -5.96 21.87
CA ARG A 47 6.51 -6.78 23.03
C ARG A 47 8.01 -6.63 23.30
N PRO A 48 8.47 -6.76 24.56
CA PRO A 48 9.90 -6.58 24.90
C PRO A 48 10.87 -7.51 24.15
N TYR A 49 10.38 -8.66 23.70
CA TYR A 49 11.14 -9.68 22.98
C TYR A 49 10.81 -9.72 21.47
N SER A 50 10.06 -8.74 20.96
CA SER A 50 9.80 -8.64 19.52
C SER A 50 11.12 -8.31 18.79
N PRO A 51 11.43 -9.00 17.68
CA PRO A 51 12.52 -8.62 16.80
C PRO A 51 12.27 -7.24 16.17
N ILE A 52 13.32 -6.44 16.02
CA ILE A 52 13.31 -5.16 15.30
C ILE A 52 14.19 -5.33 14.06
N LEU A 53 13.70 -4.87 12.91
CA LEU A 53 14.38 -4.95 11.62
C LEU A 53 14.54 -3.55 11.03
N GLY A 54 15.73 -3.25 10.51
CA GLY A 54 16.04 -1.93 9.95
C GLY A 54 16.56 -0.90 10.96
N PRO A 55 16.74 0.35 10.51
CA PRO A 55 17.36 1.41 11.30
C PRO A 55 16.42 1.99 12.37
N GLU A 56 16.97 2.36 13.52
CA GLU A 56 16.22 2.93 14.65
C GLU A 56 15.57 4.29 14.31
N ASP A 57 16.15 5.05 13.39
CA ASP A 57 15.69 6.37 12.92
C ASP A 57 14.86 6.29 11.64
N ALA A 58 14.29 5.12 11.32
CA ALA A 58 13.39 4.97 10.19
C ALA A 58 12.22 5.98 10.27
N PRO A 59 11.88 6.66 9.16
CA PRO A 59 10.80 7.66 9.15
C PRO A 59 9.41 7.04 9.38
N VAL A 60 9.29 5.72 9.21
CA VAL A 60 8.07 4.95 9.40
C VAL A 60 8.41 3.62 10.05
N THR A 61 7.68 3.28 11.11
CA THR A 61 7.77 1.98 11.80
C THR A 61 6.52 1.15 11.48
N ILE A 62 6.72 -0.06 10.95
CA ILE A 62 5.65 -1.03 10.68
C ILE A 62 5.71 -2.12 11.75
N VAL A 63 4.61 -2.32 12.48
CA VAL A 63 4.49 -3.39 13.48
C VAL A 63 3.68 -4.55 12.90
N GLU A 64 4.33 -5.69 12.70
CA GLU A 64 3.71 -6.91 12.18
C GLU A 64 3.24 -7.81 13.34
N PHE A 65 1.94 -8.03 13.47
CA PHE A 65 1.38 -8.96 14.45
C PHE A 65 1.35 -10.38 13.88
N PHE A 66 2.09 -11.28 14.51
CA PHE A 66 2.13 -12.69 14.12
C PHE A 66 1.27 -13.55 15.06
N ASP A 67 0.46 -14.44 14.47
CA ASP A 67 -0.30 -15.49 15.15
C ASP A 67 0.19 -16.87 14.66
N PRO A 68 0.79 -17.71 15.53
CA PRO A 68 1.31 -19.03 15.15
C PRO A 68 0.22 -20.02 14.73
N ALA A 69 -1.06 -19.76 15.04
CA ALA A 69 -2.18 -20.59 14.59
C ALA A 69 -2.71 -20.19 13.20
N CYS A 70 -2.29 -19.04 12.67
CA CYS A 70 -2.75 -18.55 11.38
C CYS A 70 -1.83 -19.05 10.24
N GLU A 71 -2.33 -20.00 9.44
CA GLU A 71 -1.58 -20.56 8.31
C GLU A 71 -1.25 -19.51 7.22
N ALA A 72 -2.06 -18.45 7.09
CA ALA A 72 -1.74 -17.34 6.20
C ALA A 72 -0.55 -16.51 6.71
N CYS A 73 -0.49 -16.25 8.03
CA CYS A 73 0.66 -15.58 8.65
C CYS A 73 1.91 -16.44 8.56
N ARG A 74 1.80 -17.77 8.69
CA ARG A 74 2.92 -18.70 8.54
C ARG A 74 3.62 -18.57 7.19
N ALA A 75 2.86 -18.36 6.12
CA ALA A 75 3.42 -18.14 4.78
C ALA A 75 4.27 -16.85 4.67
N LEU A 76 3.97 -15.83 5.49
CA LEU A 76 4.75 -14.60 5.57
C LEU A 76 5.98 -14.71 6.50
N CYS A 77 5.94 -15.62 7.47
CA CYS A 77 6.96 -15.73 8.52
C CYS A 77 8.37 -16.05 7.97
N ASP A 78 8.45 -16.81 6.87
CA ASP A 78 9.71 -17.17 6.21
C ASP A 78 10.41 -15.94 5.60
N VAL A 79 9.65 -14.96 5.11
CA VAL A 79 10.19 -13.72 4.53
C VAL A 79 10.85 -12.85 5.62
N SER A 80 10.25 -12.75 6.81
CA SER A 80 10.81 -11.97 7.93
C SER A 80 12.04 -12.66 8.54
N ALA A 81 12.08 -14.00 8.56
CA ALA A 81 13.23 -14.79 9.01
C ALA A 81 14.41 -14.80 8.02
N HIS A 82 14.15 -14.63 6.73
CA HIS A 82 15.22 -14.46 5.74
C HIS A 82 15.85 -13.06 5.81
N ARG A 83 15.08 -12.04 6.21
CA ARG A 83 15.56 -10.66 6.37
C ARG A 83 16.43 -10.48 7.62
N THR A 84 16.11 -11.13 8.74
CA THR A 84 16.96 -11.13 9.95
C THR A 84 18.36 -11.73 9.69
N ASN A 85 18.47 -12.76 8.84
CA ASN A 85 19.77 -13.35 8.46
C ASN A 85 20.57 -12.48 7.48
N LEU A 86 19.95 -11.48 6.84
CA LEU A 86 20.62 -10.58 5.89
C LEU A 86 21.16 -9.31 6.56
N GLY A 87 21.04 -9.17 7.90
CA GLY A 87 21.73 -8.14 8.66
C GLY A 87 21.33 -6.71 8.29
N VAL A 88 20.04 -6.47 8.07
CA VAL A 88 19.45 -5.12 7.94
C VAL A 88 18.48 -4.89 9.08
#